data_AF-X1REH2-F1
#
_entry.id   AF-X1REH2-F1
#
_cell.length_a   1.000
_cell.length_b   1.000
_cell.length_c   1.000
_cell.angle_alpha   90.00
_cell.angle_beta   90.00
_cell.angle_gamma   90.00
#
_symmetry.space_group_name_H-M   'P 1'
#
loop_
_entity.id
_entity.type
_entity.pdbx_description
1 polymer ?
#
loop_
_entity_poly.entity_id
_entity_poly.type
_entity_poly.pdbx_seq_one_letter_code
_entity_poly.pdbx_strand_id
1 'polypeptide(L)' 'DNFQAGLLRAVLDHDKNGNLIRKAGVMAIVLTGGEVRVGDPIRVDLPPEPFRPLERV' A
#
# COMPACT_ATOMS: atom_id res chain seq x y z
N ASP A 1 -17.20 8.29 -1.93
CA ASP A 1 -16.22 7.34 -1.38
C ASP A 1 -16.91 6.23 -0.60
N ASN A 2 -17.09 5.07 -1.24
CA ASN A 2 -17.71 3.88 -0.63
C ASN A 2 -16.63 2.91 -0.12
N PHE A 3 -15.68 3.42 0.66
CA PHE A 3 -14.65 2.58 1.29
C PHE A 3 -15.08 2.17 2.70
N GLN A 4 -14.57 1.04 3.17
CA GLN A 4 -14.78 0.59 4.55
C GLN A 4 -14.30 1.66 5.54
N ALA A 5 -15.06 1.84 6.63
CA ALA A 5 -14.68 2.76 7.70
C ALA A 5 -13.27 2.43 8.23
N GLY A 6 -12.42 3.45 8.35
CA GLY A 6 -11.03 3.30 8.81
C GLY A 6 -10.01 2.95 7.73
N LEU A 7 -10.42 2.64 6.49
CA LEU A 7 -9.49 2.26 5.42
C LEU A 7 -8.45 3.35 5.12
N LEU A 8 -8.88 4.62 5.08
CA LEU A 8 -7.97 5.75 4.87
C LEU A 8 -6.97 5.91 6.03
N ARG A 9 -7.36 5.59 7.27
CA ARG A 9 -6.44 5.62 8.41
C ARG A 9 -5.42 4.48 8.35
N ALA A 10 -5.80 3.32 7.81
CA ALA A 10 -4.89 2.17 7.69
C ALA A 10 -3.73 2.42 6.72
N VAL A 11 -3.86 3.38 5.80
CA VAL A 11 -2.84 3.73 4.78
C VAL A 11 -2.01 4.98 5.13
N LEU A 12 -2.22 5.55 6.31
CA LEU A 12 -1.43 6.67 6.84
C LEU A 12 -0.63 6.18 8.05
N ASP A 13 0.67 6.51 8.08
CA ASP A 13 1.55 6.17 9.19
C ASP A 13 2.51 7.33 9.47
N HIS A 14 3.29 7.25 10.55
CA HIS A 14 4.30 8.26 10.88
C HIS A 14 5.66 7.61 11.08
N ASP A 15 6.72 8.26 10.59
CA ASP A 15 8.09 7.83 10.86
C ASP A 15 8.53 8.23 12.29
N LYS A 16 9.74 7.84 12.68
CA LYS A 16 10.33 8.13 14.00
C LYS A 16 10.49 9.62 14.29
N ASN A 17 10.47 10.46 13.26
CA ASN A 17 10.61 11.92 13.33
C ASN A 17 9.24 12.63 13.27
N GLY A 18 8.14 11.88 13.20
CA GLY A 18 6.79 12.41 13.07
C GLY A 18 6.39 12.81 11.65
N ASN A 19 7.18 12.46 10.62
CA ASN A 19 6.80 12.73 9.24
C ASN A 19 5.74 11.75 8.76
N LEU A 20 4.81 12.24 7.94
CA LEU A 20 3.74 11.41 7.38
C LEU A 20 4.27 10.43 6.34
N ILE A 21 4.08 9.14 6.59
CA ILE A 21 4.27 8.06 5.62
C ILE A 21 2.94 7.79 4.93
N ARG A 22 2.94 7.92 3.59
CA ARG A 22 1.81 7.56 2.75
C ARG A 22 2.04 6.14 2.24
N LYS A 23 1.16 5.21 2.59
CA LYS A 23 1.19 3.82 2.10
C LYS A 23 0.24 3.59 0.91
N ALA A 24 -0.55 4.61 0.57
CA ALA A 24 -1.41 4.65 -0.61
C ALA A 24 -0.95 5.77 -1.56
N GLY A 25 -1.20 5.59 -2.85
CA GLY A 25 -0.79 6.53 -3.91
C GLY A 25 -0.22 5.85 -5.16
N VAL A 26 0.09 4.56 -5.07
CA VAL A 26 0.47 3.73 -6.23
C VAL A 26 -0.76 2.96 -6.71
N MET A 27 -1.08 3.08 -8.00
CA MET A 27 -2.10 2.25 -8.64
C MET A 27 -1.43 0.99 -9.20
N ALA A 28 -1.95 -0.18 -8.83
CA ALA A 28 -1.56 -1.45 -9.45
C ALA A 28 -2.58 -1.85 -10.52
N ILE A 29 -2.15 -2.68 -11.47
CA ILE A 29 -3.02 -3.31 -12.45
C ILE A 29 -3.12 -4.81 -12.17
N VAL A 30 -4.27 -5.40 -12.50
CA VAL A 30 -4.46 -6.84 -12.44
C VAL A 30 -4.00 -7.43 -13.77
N LEU A 31 -2.92 -8.22 -13.75
CA LEU A 31 -2.42 -8.92 -14.95
C LEU A 31 -3.25 -10.18 -15.25
N THR A 32 -3.63 -10.91 -14.21
CA THR A 32 -4.43 -12.14 -14.28
C THR A 32 -5.40 -12.18 -13.12
N GLY A 33 -6.69 -12.41 -13.42
CA GLY A 33 -7.74 -12.57 -12.40
C GLY A 33 -7.80 -14.00 -11.83
N GLY A 34 -8.54 -14.16 -10.74
CA GLY A 34 -8.74 -15.45 -10.07
C GLY A 34 -9.45 -15.29 -8.72
N GLU A 35 -9.80 -16.41 -8.09
CA GLU A 35 -10.35 -16.43 -6.74
C GLU A 35 -9.22 -16.35 -5.71
N VAL A 36 -9.36 -15.48 -4.70
CA VAL A 36 -8.45 -15.36 -3.56
C VAL A 36 -9.16 -15.84 -2.31
N ARG A 37 -8.56 -16.77 -1.58
CA ARG A 37 -9.11 -17.37 -0.36
C ARG A 37 -8.29 -17.00 0.86
N VAL A 38 -8.91 -17.11 2.03
CA VAL A 38 -8.22 -16.94 3.31
C VAL A 38 -7.10 -17.97 3.41
N GLY A 39 -5.88 -17.50 3.69
CA GLY A 39 -4.68 -18.33 3.75
C GLY A 39 -3.83 -18.33 2.48
N ASP A 40 -4.31 -17.72 1.38
CA ASP A 40 -3.49 -17.57 0.18
C ASP A 40 -2.25 -16.71 0.48
N PRO A 41 -1.05 -17.15 0.08
CA PRO A 41 0.17 -16.42 0.37
C PRO A 41 0.27 -15.15 -0.49
N ILE A 42 0.64 -14.04 0.14
CA ILE A 42 0.99 -12.80 -0.55
C ILE A 42 2.51 -12.73 -0.66
N ARG A 43 3.03 -12.65 -1.89
CA ARG A 43 4.46 -12.43 -2.17
C ARG A 43 4.67 -11.01 -2.66
N VAL A 44 5.77 -10.41 -2.23
CA VAL A 44 6.16 -9.05 -2.61
C VAL A 44 7.62 -9.08 -3.03
N ASP A 45 7.86 -8.70 -4.29
CA ASP A 45 9.20 -8.48 -4.79
C ASP A 45 9.47 -6.98 -4.78
N LEU A 46 10.45 -6.56 -3.98
CA LEU A 46 10.82 -5.16 -3.85
C LEU A 46 11.83 -4.78 -4.94
N PRO A 47 11.79 -3.53 -5.45
CA PRO A 47 12.86 -3.04 -6.32
C PRO A 47 14.19 -2.96 -5.54
N PRO A 48 15.33 -2.82 -6.23
CA PRO A 48 16.60 -2.54 -5.56
C PRO A 48 16.55 -1.21 -4.78
N GLU A 49 17.25 -1.16 -3.66
CA GLU A 49 17.44 0.07 -2.89
C GLU A 49 18.28 1.13 -3.65
N PRO A 50 18.15 2.43 -3.32
CA PRO A 50 17.34 3.01 -2.23
C PRO A 50 15.88 3.28 -2.61
N PHE A 51 14.97 2.99 -1.67
CA PHE A 51 13.56 3.34 -1.80
C PHE A 51 13.34 4.85 -1.70
N ARG A 52 12.38 5.36 -2.47
CA ARG A 52 11.96 6.77 -2.41
C ARG A 52 10.59 6.88 -1.73
N PRO A 53 10.40 7.81 -0.78
CA PRO A 53 9.09 8.07 -0.19
C PRO A 53 8.06 8.48 -1.25
N LEU A 54 6.79 8.14 -1.03
CA LEU A 54 5.71 8.66 -1.86
C LEU A 54 5.45 10.13 -1.54
N GLU A 55 5.43 10.95 -2.58
CA GLU A 55 5.07 12.36 -2.50
C GLU A 55 3.55 12.54 -2.66
N ARG A 56 3.06 13.73 -2.28
CA ARG A 56 1.68 14.10 -2.55
C ARG A 56 1.53 14.39 -4.04
N VAL A 57 0.59 13.71 -4.70
CA VAL A 57 0.03 14.10 -6.01
C VAL A 57 -1.01 15.20 -5.88
#